data_AF-A0A9E0PZA0-F1
#
_entry.id   AF-A0A9E0PZA0-F1
#
_cell.length_a   1.000
_cell.length_b   1.000
_cell.length_c   1.000
_cell.angle_alpha   90.00
_cell.angle_beta   90.00
_cell.angle_gamma   90.00
#
_symmetry.space_group_name_H-M   'P 1'
#
loop_
_entity.id
_entity.type
_entity.pdbx_description
1 polymer ?
#
loop_
_entity_poly.entity_id
_entity_poly.type
_entity_poly.pdbx_seq_one_letter_code
_entity_poly.pdbx_strand_id
1 'polypeptide(L)'
;QLHQAGVLRRQKAVVLGAFSDWTPSPHDRGYGMKAVLAQLRSVCRTPILAGLPFGHVHPKVTLPVGRKVQLLVDGRNVLIGW
;
A
#
# COMPACT_ATOMS: atom_id res chain seq x y z
N GLN A 1 2.06 13.88 4.81
CA GLN A 1 1.01 14.03 5.84
C GLN A 1 0.92 12.86 6.82
N LEU A 2 0.35 11.69 6.49
CA LEU A 2 0.09 10.61 7.47
C LEU A 2 1.35 10.07 8.18
N HIS A 3 2.48 10.02 7.46
CA HIS A 3 3.77 9.69 8.04
C HIS A 3 4.21 10.73 9.09
N GLN A 4 4.20 12.01 8.70
CA GLN A 4 4.57 13.15 9.57
C GLN A 4 3.65 13.30 10.78
N ALA A 5 2.36 12.99 10.63
CA ALA A 5 1.38 12.96 11.72
C ALA A 5 1.54 11.74 12.65
N GLY A 6 2.48 10.84 12.39
CA GLY A 6 2.73 9.64 13.20
C GLY A 6 1.67 8.53 13.05
N VAL A 7 0.69 8.68 12.15
CA VAL A 7 -0.39 7.70 11.95
C VAL A 7 0.17 6.38 11.43
N LEU A 8 1.09 6.43 10.47
CA LEU A 8 1.68 5.21 9.88
C LEU A 8 2.48 4.42 10.91
N ARG A 9 3.18 5.11 11.83
CA ARG A 9 3.98 4.50 12.92
C ARG A 9 3.11 3.69 13.90
N ARG A 10 1.82 3.98 13.99
CA ARG A 10 0.87 3.27 14.86
C ARG A 10 0.26 2.03 14.21
N GLN A 11 0.46 1.81 12.91
CA GLN A 11 -0.10 0.66 12.20
C GLN A 11 0.82 -0.55 12.32
N LYS A 12 0.25 -1.76 12.30
CA LYS A 12 1.02 -3.01 12.22
C LYS A 12 1.59 -3.25 10.83
N ALA A 13 0.86 -2.82 9.80
CA ALA A 13 1.26 -2.83 8.40
C ALA A 13 0.40 -1.82 7.63
N VAL A 14 0.89 -1.39 6.47
CA VAL A 14 0.11 -0.64 5.47
C VAL A 14 0.04 -1.50 4.22
N VAL A 15 -1.18 -1.76 3.73
CA VAL A 15 -1.40 -2.50 2.50
C VAL A 15 -1.96 -1.55 1.46
N LEU A 16 -1.21 -1.36 0.38
CA LEU A 16 -1.57 -0.48 -0.71
C LEU A 16 -2.41 -1.22 -1.74
N GLY A 17 -3.57 -0.62 -2.04
CA GLY A 17 -4.43 -1.02 -3.15
C GLY A 17 -3.82 -0.69 -4.51
N ALA A 18 -4.65 -0.78 -5.55
CA ALA A 18 -4.31 -0.39 -6.89
C ALA A 18 -4.34 1.14 -7.05
N PHE A 19 -3.25 1.67 -7.61
CA PHE A 19 -3.15 3.03 -8.11
C PHE A 19 -3.07 2.97 -9.64
N SER A 20 -4.21 3.19 -10.30
CA SER A 20 -4.38 3.17 -11.75
C SER A 20 -4.65 4.58 -12.29
N ASP A 21 -4.81 4.69 -13.61
CA ASP A 21 -5.37 5.87 -14.29
C ASP A 21 -4.60 7.19 -14.06
N TRP A 22 -3.29 7.08 -13.90
CA TRP A 22 -2.38 8.22 -13.90
C TRP A 22 -1.63 8.30 -15.23
N THR A 23 -1.42 9.51 -15.73
CA THR A 23 -0.63 9.77 -16.92
C THR A 23 0.73 10.32 -16.51
N PRO A 24 1.85 9.67 -16.87
CA PRO A 24 3.17 10.20 -16.62
C PRO A 24 3.36 11.55 -17.31
N SER A 25 3.97 12.49 -16.60
CA SER A 25 4.46 13.75 -17.14
C SER A 25 5.94 13.63 -17.51
N PRO A 26 6.42 14.33 -18.56
CA PRO A 26 7.85 14.46 -18.81
C PRO A 26 8.63 14.98 -17.61
N HIS A 27 8.00 15.79 -16.75
CA HIS A 27 8.60 16.31 -15.52
C HIS A 27 8.85 15.25 -14.45
N ASP A 28 8.17 14.11 -14.51
CA ASP A 28 8.38 13.03 -13.55
C ASP A 28 9.76 12.38 -13.73
N ARG A 29 10.36 12.48 -14.92
CA ARG A 29 11.71 11.94 -15.23
C ARG A 29 11.88 10.47 -14.79
N GLY A 30 10.84 9.66 -14.99
CA GLY A 30 10.80 8.25 -14.61
C GLY A 30 10.43 7.98 -13.15
N TYR A 31 10.12 9.02 -12.36
CA TYR A 31 9.50 8.88 -11.06
C TYR A 31 8.09 8.31 -11.20
N GLY A 32 7.80 7.25 -10.46
CA GLY A 32 6.50 6.58 -10.51
C GLY A 32 6.25 5.73 -9.28
N MET A 33 5.22 4.90 -9.32
CA MET A 33 4.76 4.14 -8.15
C MET A 33 5.85 3.27 -7.49
N LYS A 34 6.78 2.71 -8.27
CA LYS A 34 7.93 1.96 -7.73
C LYS A 34 8.85 2.84 -6.88
N ALA A 35 9.12 4.08 -7.32
CA ALA A 35 9.93 5.04 -6.58
C ALA A 35 9.20 5.52 -5.32
N VAL A 36 7.89 5.76 -5.39
CA VAL A 36 7.05 6.07 -4.22
C VAL A 36 7.12 4.94 -3.18
N LEU A 37 6.97 3.68 -3.59
CA LEU A 37 7.09 2.52 -2.71
C LEU A 37 8.46 2.41 -2.05
N ALA A 38 9.54 2.60 -2.82
CA ALA A 38 10.90 2.59 -2.31
C ALA A 38 11.10 3.69 -1.25
N GLN A 39 10.61 4.90 -1.54
CA GLN A 39 10.72 6.03 -0.62
C GLN A 39 9.87 5.84 0.64
N LEU A 40 8.65 5.32 0.53
CA LEU A 40 7.83 5.04 1.71
C LEU A 40 8.52 4.01 2.62
N ARG A 41 9.13 2.97 2.04
CA ARG A 41 9.86 1.94 2.78
C ARG A 41 11.17 2.46 3.40
N SER A 42 11.81 3.47 2.80
CA SER A 42 13.04 4.06 3.38
C SER A 42 12.74 4.95 4.59
N VAL A 43 11.58 5.61 4.63
CA VAL A 43 11.22 6.54 5.71
C VAL A 43 10.28 5.95 6.77
N CYS A 44 9.52 4.90 6.44
CA CYS A 44 8.58 4.26 7.38
C CYS A 44 9.16 2.96 7.96
N ARG A 45 9.19 2.85 9.29
CA ARG A 45 9.47 1.57 9.97
C ARG A 45 8.35 0.54 9.79
N THR A 46 7.13 1.00 9.53
CA THR A 46 5.95 0.16 9.33
C THR A 46 6.05 -0.60 8.01
N PRO A 47 5.81 -1.93 7.97
CA PRO A 47 5.81 -2.70 6.73
C PRO A 47 4.83 -2.13 5.70
N ILE A 48 5.33 -1.86 4.49
CA ILE A 48 4.52 -1.37 3.36
C ILE A 48 4.41 -2.47 2.30
N LEU A 49 3.22 -3.03 2.18
CA LEU A 49 2.84 -4.04 1.19
C LEU A 49 2.04 -3.40 0.06
N ALA A 50 2.07 -4.00 -1.12
CA ALA A 50 1.34 -3.53 -2.30
C ALA A 50 0.74 -4.71 -3.05
N GLY A 51 -0.19 -4.43 -3.97
CA GLY A 51 -0.82 -5.45 -4.81
C GLY A 51 -2.16 -5.97 -4.27
N LEU A 52 -2.75 -5.29 -3.27
CA LEU A 52 -4.11 -5.60 -2.86
C LEU A 52 -5.08 -5.23 -4.00
N PRO A 53 -5.94 -6.15 -4.48
CA PRO A 53 -6.92 -5.87 -5.53
C PRO A 53 -8.10 -5.04 -4.98
N PHE A 54 -7.82 -3.79 -4.64
CA PHE A 54 -8.75 -2.84 -4.04
C PHE A 54 -8.44 -1.42 -4.53
N GLY A 55 -9.46 -0.57 -4.70
CA GLY A 55 -9.31 0.79 -5.24
C GLY A 55 -10.29 1.05 -6.38
N HIS A 56 -9.94 1.94 -7.30
CA HIS A 56 -10.75 2.27 -8.49
C HIS A 56 -10.50 1.28 -9.64
N VAL A 57 -10.56 -0.01 -9.34
CA VAL A 57 -10.30 -1.09 -10.30
C VAL A 57 -11.42 -2.11 -10.32
N HIS A 58 -11.51 -2.90 -11.40
CA HIS A 58 -12.37 -4.08 -11.49
C HIS A 58 -11.54 -5.30 -11.91
N PRO A 59 -11.67 -6.46 -11.25
CA PRO A 59 -12.44 -6.70 -10.04
C PRO A 59 -11.81 -6.06 -8.79
N LYS A 60 -12.60 -5.85 -7.72
CA LYS A 60 -12.13 -5.42 -6.40
C LYS A 60 -12.73 -6.26 -5.29
N VAL A 61 -11.98 -6.46 -4.21
CA VAL A 61 -12.46 -7.15 -3.01
C VAL A 61 -13.25 -6.20 -2.10
N THR A 62 -14.11 -6.75 -1.23
CA THR A 62 -14.73 -6.00 -0.13
C THR A 62 -13.91 -6.20 1.14
N LEU A 63 -13.60 -5.12 1.84
CA LEU A 63 -12.79 -5.16 3.06
C LEU A 63 -13.68 -4.98 4.32
N PRO A 64 -13.51 -5.81 5.36
CA PRO A 64 -14.30 -5.71 6.59
C PRO A 64 -13.75 -4.60 7.51
N VAL A 65 -14.02 -3.35 7.18
CA VAL A 65 -13.54 -2.18 7.94
C VAL A 65 -13.99 -2.27 9.40
N GLY A 66 -13.06 -2.06 10.34
CA GLY A 66 -13.31 -2.13 11.78
C GLY A 66 -13.21 -3.54 12.38
N ARG A 67 -13.04 -4.59 11.57
CA ARG A 67 -12.81 -5.96 12.06
C ARG A 67 -11.33 -6.25 12.25
N LYS A 68 -11.03 -7.15 13.19
CA LYS A 68 -9.68 -7.72 13.33
C LYS A 68 -9.45 -8.69 12.18
N VAL A 69 -8.34 -8.49 11.47
CA VAL A 69 -7.90 -9.34 10.36
C VAL A 69 -6.53 -9.93 10.67
N GLN A 70 -6.17 -11.00 9.97
CA GLN A 70 -4.84 -11.58 9.96
C GLN A 70 -4.15 -11.26 8.64
N LEU A 71 -2.87 -10.88 8.73
CA LEU A 71 -2.00 -10.63 7.60
C LEU A 71 -0.78 -11.55 7.73
N LEU A 72 -0.59 -12.45 6.78
CA LEU A 72 0.53 -13.37 6.72
C LEU A 72 1.40 -13.03 5.52
N VAL A 73 2.71 -12.98 5.73
CA VAL A 73 3.71 -12.72 4.70
C VAL A 73 4.69 -13.89 4.71
N ASP A 74 4.77 -14.60 3.59
CA ASP A 74 5.69 -15.70 3.36
C ASP A 74 6.43 -15.49 2.03
N GLY A 75 7.63 -14.92 2.12
CA GLY A 75 8.41 -14.50 0.96
C GLY A 75 7.65 -13.52 0.07
N ARG A 76 7.21 -13.97 -1.10
CA ARG A 76 6.42 -13.19 -2.06
C ARG A 76 4.91 -13.36 -1.88
N ASN A 77 4.48 -14.34 -1.09
CA ASN A 77 3.08 -14.62 -0.84
C ASN A 77 2.59 -13.73 0.31
N VAL A 78 1.44 -13.07 0.09
CA VAL A 78 0.78 -12.25 1.10
C VAL A 78 -0.67 -12.68 1.15
N LEU A 79 -1.12 -13.09 2.33
CA LEU A 79 -2.49 -13.50 2.59
C LEU A 79 -3.12 -12.55 3.60
N ILE A 80 -4.33 -12.08 3.31
CA ILE A 80 -5.16 -11.33 4.25
C ILE A 80 -6.46 -12.10 4.46
N GLY A 81 -6.80 -12.37 5.72
CA GLY A 81 -7.97 -13.17 6.10
C GLY A 81 -8.71 -12.58 7.28
N TRP A 82 -10.00 -12.86 7.36
CA TRP A 82 -10.92 -12.39 8.41
C TRP A 82 -12.01 -13.42 8.68
#